data_AF-A0A8J2NZK7-F1
#
_entry.id   AF-A0A8J2NZK7-F1
#
_cell.length_a   1.000
_cell.length_b   1.000
_cell.length_c   1.000
_cell.angle_alpha   90.00
_cell.angle_beta   90.00
_cell.angle_gamma   90.00
#
_symmetry.space_group_name_H-M   'P 1'
#
loop_
_entity.id
_entity.type
_entity.pdbx_description
1 polymer ?
#
loop_
_entity_poly.entity_id
_entity_poly.type
_entity_poly.pdbx_seq_one_letter_code
_entity_poly.pdbx_strand_id
1 'polypeptide(L)'
;MAEEEEEGYRWETGYEKTWEAIEEDADGFLDSAVAEIIEKGKRKRLEQRRATGRVCLGIMRHVYLIVDLSKCMLDQDLKPNRILATVKVGIYSVKQLIQLNDIESRPIALV
;
A
#
# COMPACT_ATOMS: atom_id res chain seq x y z
N MET A 1 17.75 -21.13 -48.04
CA MET A 1 16.32 -21.11 -47.69
C MET A 1 16.16 -19.97 -46.71
N ALA A 2 15.36 -18.97 -47.06
CA ALA A 2 14.95 -17.97 -46.09
C ALA A 2 13.98 -18.68 -45.15
N GLU A 3 14.35 -18.83 -43.88
CA GLU A 3 13.39 -19.21 -42.85
C GLU A 3 12.55 -17.96 -42.59
N GLU A 4 11.31 -17.98 -43.06
CA GLU A 4 10.29 -17.03 -42.65
C GLU A 4 10.02 -17.26 -41.16
N GLU A 5 10.51 -16.36 -40.31
CA GLU A 5 10.04 -16.28 -38.93
C GLU A 5 8.55 -15.94 -38.98
N GLU A 6 7.70 -16.91 -38.63
CA GLU A 6 6.28 -16.69 -38.37
C GLU A 6 6.16 -15.57 -37.35
N GLU A 7 5.65 -14.42 -37.79
CA GLU A 7 5.36 -13.25 -36.97
C GLU A 7 4.17 -13.58 -36.05
N GLY A 8 4.44 -14.34 -34.98
CA GLY A 8 3.47 -14.70 -33.95
C GLY A 8 2.83 -13.46 -33.35
N TYR A 9 1.57 -13.58 -32.92
CA TYR A 9 0.83 -12.41 -32.45
C TYR A 9 1.54 -11.77 -31.24
N ARG A 10 1.51 -10.43 -31.13
CA ARG A 10 2.22 -9.66 -30.07
C ARG A 10 1.95 -10.11 -28.62
N TRP A 11 0.89 -10.88 -28.36
CA TRP A 11 0.57 -11.44 -27.04
C TRP A 11 1.25 -12.80 -26.77
N GLU A 12 1.74 -13.49 -27.80
CA GLU A 12 2.56 -14.71 -27.67
C GLU A 12 4.01 -14.37 -27.31
N THR A 13 4.54 -13.25 -27.83
CA THR A 13 5.95 -12.84 -27.61
C THR A 13 6.17 -11.98 -26.35
N GLY A 14 5.17 -11.23 -25.87
CA GLY A 14 5.36 -10.25 -24.80
C GLY A 14 5.44 -10.83 -23.38
N TYR A 15 4.95 -12.05 -23.18
CA TYR A 15 4.84 -12.68 -21.85
C TYR A 15 5.97 -13.64 -21.53
N GLU A 16 6.84 -13.97 -22.50
CA GLU A 16 7.73 -15.10 -22.33
C GLU A 16 8.84 -14.89 -21.31
N LYS A 17 9.32 -13.67 -21.04
CA LYS A 17 10.36 -13.45 -20.01
C LYS A 17 10.40 -12.03 -19.44
N THR A 18 9.37 -11.58 -18.73
CA THR A 18 9.49 -10.32 -17.96
C THR A 18 10.58 -10.38 -16.88
N TRP A 19 11.07 -11.57 -16.54
CA TRP A 19 12.22 -11.80 -15.65
C TRP A 19 13.58 -11.68 -16.34
N GLU A 20 13.68 -11.74 -17.68
CA GLU A 20 14.94 -11.49 -18.41
C GLU A 20 15.28 -9.99 -18.48
N ALA A 21 14.28 -9.12 -18.35
CA ALA A 21 14.49 -7.67 -18.23
C ALA A 21 15.09 -7.25 -16.88
N ILE A 22 15.23 -8.18 -15.93
CA ILE A 22 15.96 -7.98 -14.68
C ILE A 22 17.44 -8.28 -14.99
N GLU A 23 18.11 -7.33 -15.63
CA GLU A 23 19.52 -7.42 -15.99
C GLU A 23 20.38 -6.91 -14.80
N GLU A 24 21.44 -7.65 -14.44
CA GLU A 24 22.41 -7.20 -13.46
C GLU A 24 23.32 -6.15 -14.11
N ASP A 25 23.53 -4.99 -13.47
CA ASP A 25 24.43 -3.96 -13.99
C ASP A 25 25.89 -4.48 -14.02
N ALA A 26 26.79 -3.83 -14.75
CA ALA A 26 28.17 -4.27 -15.01
C ALA A 26 29.03 -4.55 -13.75
N ASP A 27 28.58 -4.10 -12.58
CA ASP A 27 29.17 -4.35 -11.27
C ASP A 27 28.53 -5.53 -10.48
N GLY A 28 27.58 -6.26 -11.08
CA GLY A 28 26.90 -7.42 -10.47
C GLY A 28 25.84 -7.06 -9.43
N PHE A 29 25.29 -5.84 -9.46
CA PHE A 29 24.25 -5.40 -8.53
C PHE A 29 22.85 -5.49 -9.17
N LEU A 30 21.97 -6.25 -8.54
CA LEU A 30 20.54 -6.34 -8.90
C LEU A 30 19.85 -4.98 -8.73
N ASP A 31 19.08 -4.57 -9.74
CA ASP A 31 18.12 -3.44 -9.78
C ASP A 31 17.21 -3.34 -8.52
N SER A 32 17.09 -4.44 -7.77
CA SER A 32 16.49 -4.51 -6.42
C SER A 32 17.01 -3.46 -5.43
N ALA A 33 18.30 -3.09 -5.47
CA ALA A 33 18.87 -2.11 -4.55
C ALA A 33 18.38 -0.68 -4.85
N VAL A 34 18.27 -0.34 -6.13
CA VAL A 34 17.72 0.94 -6.59
C VAL A 34 16.22 1.02 -6.29
N ALA A 35 15.48 -0.08 -6.53
CA ALA A 35 14.07 -0.19 -6.16
C ALA A 35 13.86 0.00 -4.64
N GLU A 36 14.73 -0.58 -3.80
CA GLU A 36 14.68 -0.40 -2.35
C GLU A 36 14.97 1.05 -1.93
N ILE A 37 15.93 1.71 -2.58
CA ILE A 37 16.23 3.13 -2.34
C ILE A 37 15.03 4.01 -2.71
N ILE A 38 14.37 3.73 -3.84
CA ILE A 38 13.17 4.44 -4.28
C ILE A 38 12.00 4.20 -3.32
N GLU A 39 11.77 2.96 -2.91
CA GLU A 39 10.78 2.58 -1.89
C GLU A 39 11.01 3.30 -0.55
N LYS A 40 12.24 3.30 -0.06
CA LYS A 40 12.66 4.05 1.15
C LYS A 40 12.43 5.55 0.98
N GLY A 41 12.74 6.10 -0.19
CA GLY A 41 12.49 7.50 -0.52
C GLY A 41 11.00 7.87 -0.49
N LYS A 42 10.13 7.00 -1.04
CA LYS A 42 8.68 7.17 -1.00
C LYS A 42 8.15 7.13 0.44
N ARG A 43 8.63 6.19 1.26
CA ARG A 43 8.26 6.04 2.68
C ARG A 43 8.64 7.28 3.51
N LYS A 44 9.87 7.76 3.35
CA LYS A 44 10.37 8.97 4.04
C LYS A 44 9.56 10.22 3.69
N ARG A 45 9.15 10.38 2.42
CA ARG A 45 8.28 11.49 1.99
C ARG A 45 6.90 11.44 2.64
N LEU A 46 6.32 10.25 2.79
CA LEU A 46 5.02 10.06 3.45
C LEU A 46 5.12 10.41 4.95
N GLU A 47 6.18 9.98 5.61
CA GLU A 47 6.46 10.31 7.02
C GLU A 47 6.66 11.81 7.23
N GLN A 48 7.42 12.48 6.36
CA GLN A 48 7.60 13.93 6.41
C GLN A 48 6.28 14.68 6.24
N ARG A 49 5.41 14.23 5.32
CA ARG A 49 4.05 14.81 5.15
C ARG A 49 3.18 14.63 6.40
N ARG A 50 3.35 13.54 7.15
CA ARG A 50 2.67 13.32 8.43
C ARG A 50 3.24 14.19 9.55
N ALA A 51 4.55 14.42 9.55
CA ALA A 51 5.27 15.23 10.53
C ALA A 51 5.08 16.75 10.32
N THR A 52 4.76 17.18 9.10
CA THR A 52 4.41 18.58 8.82
C THR A 52 3.00 18.83 9.34
N GLY A 53 2.91 19.04 10.66
CA GLY A 53 1.67 19.21 11.39
C GLY A 53 0.78 20.27 10.75
N ARG A 54 -0.40 19.85 10.29
CA ARG A 54 -1.49 20.82 10.06
C ARG A 54 -1.74 21.53 11.39
N VAL A 55 -1.90 22.85 11.36
CA VAL A 55 -2.31 23.63 12.54
C VAL A 55 -3.57 22.99 13.10
N CYS A 56 -3.40 22.34 14.24
CA CYS A 56 -4.41 21.50 14.84
C CYS A 56 -5.31 22.40 15.69
N LEU A 57 -6.38 22.96 15.10
CA LEU A 57 -7.46 23.60 15.87
C LEU A 57 -8.19 22.52 16.69
N GLY A 58 -8.16 22.66 18.02
CA GLY A 58 -8.78 21.74 18.97
C GLY A 58 -10.30 21.68 18.84
N ILE A 59 -10.80 20.80 17.98
CA ILE A 59 -12.24 20.57 17.83
C ILE A 59 -12.61 19.16 18.26
N MET A 60 -13.78 19.02 18.89
CA MET A 60 -14.40 17.72 19.13
C MET A 60 -14.74 17.06 17.80
N ARG A 61 -14.39 15.78 17.65
CA ARG A 61 -14.63 15.02 16.42
C ARG A 61 -15.55 13.85 16.72
N HIS A 62 -16.67 13.80 16.00
CA HIS A 62 -17.53 12.62 15.91
C HIS A 62 -17.04 11.76 14.75
N VAL A 63 -16.61 10.53 15.04
CA VAL A 63 -16.05 9.62 14.04
C VAL A 63 -16.90 8.36 14.01
N TYR A 64 -17.37 7.99 12.82
CA TYR A 64 -18.11 6.77 12.59
C TYR A 64 -17.24 5.79 11.82
N LEU A 65 -17.09 4.56 12.35
CA LEU A 65 -16.45 3.48 11.65
C LEU A 65 -17.51 2.63 10.95
N ILE A 66 -17.58 2.74 9.62
CA ILE A 66 -18.50 1.94 8.81
C ILE A 66 -17.69 0.82 8.16
N VAL A 67 -18.12 -0.42 8.38
CA VAL A 67 -17.48 -1.61 7.83
C VAL A 67 -18.43 -2.25 6.82
N ASP A 68 -17.95 -2.47 5.60
CA ASP A 68 -18.68 -3.24 4.60
C ASP A 68 -18.72 -4.72 5.00
N LEU A 69 -19.90 -5.33 4.92
CA LEU A 69 -20.16 -6.75 5.18
C LEU A 69 -20.78 -7.44 3.95
N SER A 70 -20.59 -6.88 2.77
CA SER A 70 -21.00 -7.47 1.50
C SER A 70 -20.24 -8.77 1.20
N LYS A 71 -20.76 -9.58 0.26
CA LYS A 71 -20.11 -10.83 -0.17
C LYS A 71 -18.70 -10.62 -0.72
N CYS A 72 -18.43 -9.44 -1.29
CA CYS A 72 -17.10 -9.08 -1.80
C CYS A 72 -16.02 -9.09 -0.71
N MET A 73 -16.40 -9.00 0.57
CA MET A 73 -15.45 -9.00 1.69
C MET A 73 -14.92 -10.40 2.04
N LEU A 74 -15.44 -11.45 1.41
CA LEU A 74 -14.94 -12.83 1.55
C LEU A 74 -13.78 -13.17 0.60
N ASP A 75 -13.51 -12.30 -0.39
CA ASP A 75 -12.40 -12.49 -1.33
C ASP A 75 -11.03 -12.47 -0.61
N GLN A 76 -10.05 -13.18 -1.17
CA GLN A 76 -8.74 -13.46 -0.56
C GLN A 76 -7.56 -12.69 -1.17
N ASP A 77 -7.83 -11.51 -1.71
CA ASP A 77 -6.85 -10.56 -2.20
C ASP A 77 -6.08 -9.86 -1.07
N LEU A 78 -6.70 -9.75 0.12
CA LEU A 78 -6.00 -9.53 1.39
C LEU A 78 -6.06 -10.81 2.23
N LYS A 79 -4.95 -11.21 2.85
CA LYS A 79 -4.87 -12.46 3.61
C LYS A 79 -5.36 -12.28 5.06
N PRO A 80 -6.17 -13.22 5.59
CA PRO A 80 -6.77 -14.39 4.91
C PRO A 80 -7.96 -14.05 4.01
N ASN A 81 -8.76 -13.03 4.35
CA ASN A 81 -9.80 -12.44 3.52
C ASN A 81 -9.92 -10.93 3.82
N ARG A 82 -10.61 -10.17 2.96
CA ARG A 82 -10.77 -8.72 3.13
C ARG A 82 -11.38 -8.34 4.48
N ILE A 83 -12.41 -9.05 4.96
CA ILE A 83 -13.07 -8.72 6.23
C ILE A 83 -12.14 -8.83 7.44
N LEU A 84 -11.36 -9.91 7.55
CA LEU A 84 -10.44 -10.08 8.67
C LEU A 84 -9.29 -9.06 8.63
N ALA A 85 -8.82 -8.73 7.42
CA ALA A 85 -7.83 -7.67 7.24
C ALA A 85 -8.38 -6.31 7.69
N THR A 86 -9.59 -5.93 7.23
CA THR A 86 -10.23 -4.66 7.58
C THR A 86 -10.51 -4.53 9.07
N VAL A 87 -11.01 -5.58 9.74
CA VAL A 87 -11.27 -5.54 11.18
C VAL A 87 -9.96 -5.39 11.97
N LYS A 88 -8.91 -6.13 11.60
CA LYS A 88 -7.61 -6.06 12.28
C LYS A 88 -7.00 -4.65 12.19
N VAL A 89 -7.02 -4.07 11.00
CA VAL A 89 -6.54 -2.69 10.78
C VAL A 89 -7.46 -1.68 11.47
N GLY A 90 -8.78 -1.84 11.37
CA GLY A 90 -9.76 -0.96 12.00
C GLY A 90 -9.58 -0.84 13.51
N ILE A 91 -9.38 -1.97 14.21
CA ILE A 91 -9.10 -1.98 15.66
C ILE A 91 -7.83 -1.18 15.97
N TYR A 92 -6.77 -1.37 15.20
CA TYR A 92 -5.52 -0.65 15.37
C TYR A 92 -5.70 0.86 15.13
N SER A 93 -6.44 1.24 14.09
CA SER A 93 -6.74 2.64 13.76
C SER A 93 -7.54 3.33 14.84
N VAL A 94 -8.54 2.68 15.44
CA VAL A 94 -9.30 3.25 16.57
C VAL A 94 -8.39 3.50 17.78
N LYS A 95 -7.52 2.54 18.12
CA LYS A 95 -6.54 2.72 19.20
C LYS A 95 -5.62 3.92 18.94
N GLN A 96 -5.11 4.04 17.71
CA GLN A 96 -4.28 5.19 17.34
C GLN A 96 -5.05 6.52 17.39
N LEU A 97 -6.31 6.54 16.94
CA LEU A 97 -7.15 7.73 17.00
C LEU A 97 -7.37 8.18 18.44
N ILE A 98 -7.63 7.25 19.37
CA ILE A 98 -7.76 7.58 20.79
C ILE A 98 -6.43 8.14 21.31
N GLN A 99 -5.31 7.45 21.08
CA GLN A 99 -3.99 7.88 21.55
C GLN A 99 -3.59 9.28 21.05
N LEU A 100 -3.82 9.58 19.77
CA LEU A 100 -3.51 10.89 19.20
C LEU A 100 -4.37 12.01 19.79
N ASN A 101 -5.61 11.72 20.18
CA ASN A 101 -6.49 12.72 20.80
C ASN A 101 -6.27 12.86 22.31
N ASP A 102 -5.81 11.81 23.02
CA ASP A 102 -5.44 11.86 24.44
C ASP A 102 -4.21 12.74 24.68
N ILE A 103 -3.19 12.66 23.82
CA ILE A 103 -1.98 13.48 23.93
C ILE A 103 -2.28 14.97 23.67
N GLU A 104 -3.35 15.27 22.91
CA GLU A 104 -3.78 16.62 22.56
C GLU A 104 -4.99 17.15 23.37
N SER A 105 -5.47 16.41 24.38
CA SER A 105 -6.63 16.77 25.23
C SER A 105 -7.91 17.07 24.42
N ARG A 106 -8.21 16.23 23.41
CA ARG A 106 -9.39 16.38 22.54
C ARG A 106 -10.46 15.35 22.86
N PRO A 107 -11.70 15.74 23.20
CA PRO A 107 -12.76 14.77 23.44
C PRO A 107 -13.15 14.07 22.11
N ILE A 108 -13.05 12.74 22.10
CA ILE A 108 -13.76 11.90 21.13
C ILE A 108 -15.08 11.47 21.76
N ALA A 109 -16.19 11.75 21.08
CA ALA A 109 -17.46 11.08 21.34
C ALA A 109 -17.60 9.95 20.31
N LEU A 110 -17.33 8.72 20.74
CA LEU A 110 -17.76 7.51 20.03
C LEU A 110 -19.25 7.34 20.33
N VAL A 111 -20.09 7.47 19.31
CA VAL A 111 -21.52 7.14 19.34
C VAL A 111 -21.75 5.96 18.41
#